data_AF-A0A5C7LHT0-F1
#
_entry.id   AF-A0A5C7LHT0-F1
#
_cell.length_a   1.000
_cell.length_b   1.000
_cell.length_c   1.000
_cell.angle_alpha   90.00
_cell.angle_beta   90.00
_cell.angle_gamma   90.00
#
_symmetry.space_group_name_H-M   'P 1'
#
loop_
_entity.id
_entity.type
_entity.pdbx_description
1 polymer ?
#
loop_
_entity_poly.entity_id
_entity_poly.type
_entity_poly.pdbx_seq_one_letter_code
_entity_poly.pdbx_strand_id
1 'polypeptide(L)'
;MRVFVFLVALFAVSSGAMAQVTPTYEHRYVLSQDRVFTGRVMMAVVNAALAVAQEDPGTPNHEIRVKGALAAVREPDSVARRVTMLAAAVVPVTVTNDLVITANISDAQLQSLISDNWVLISNAMVGTIL
;
A
#
# COMPACT_ATOMS: atom_id res chain seq x y z
N MET A 1 -1.89 -62.03 -4.47
CA MET A 1 -0.88 -61.14 -3.85
C MET A 1 -0.30 -60.29 -4.98
N ARG A 2 -0.71 -59.03 -5.22
CA ARG A 2 -0.31 -57.77 -4.52
C ARG A 2 1.18 -57.85 -4.15
N VAL A 3 2.09 -57.09 -4.77
CA VAL A 3 2.29 -55.64 -4.55
C VAL A 3 2.87 -54.97 -5.81
N PHE A 4 2.20 -53.93 -6.32
CA PHE A 4 2.78 -52.94 -7.25
C PHE A 4 3.31 -51.78 -6.40
N VAL A 5 4.62 -51.54 -6.43
CA VAL A 5 5.26 -50.39 -5.78
C VAL A 5 5.19 -49.22 -6.75
N PHE A 6 4.29 -48.26 -6.48
CA PHE A 6 4.27 -46.98 -7.17
C PHE A 6 5.37 -46.08 -6.58
N LEU A 7 6.44 -45.88 -7.35
CA LEU A 7 7.52 -44.96 -7.04
C LEU A 7 7.30 -43.69 -7.87
N VAL A 8 6.40 -42.82 -7.41
CA VAL A 8 6.26 -41.46 -7.96
C VAL A 8 7.25 -40.59 -7.21
N ALA A 9 8.47 -40.51 -7.74
CA ALA A 9 9.46 -39.55 -7.30
C ALA A 9 8.98 -38.14 -7.68
N LEU A 10 8.46 -37.48 -6.66
CA LEU A 10 8.35 -36.04 -6.44
C LEU A 10 9.33 -35.24 -7.31
N PHE A 11 8.89 -34.79 -8.50
CA PHE A 11 9.47 -33.62 -9.12
C PHE A 11 9.03 -32.43 -8.28
N ALA A 12 9.87 -32.07 -7.32
CA ALA A 12 9.82 -30.76 -6.69
C ALA A 12 10.03 -29.73 -7.81
N VAL A 13 8.94 -29.16 -8.31
CA VAL A 13 8.97 -27.87 -8.98
C VAL A 13 9.62 -26.94 -7.96
N SER A 14 10.88 -26.60 -8.18
CA SER A 14 11.54 -25.48 -7.52
C SER A 14 10.91 -24.19 -8.04
N SER A 15 9.63 -23.98 -7.74
CA SER A 15 9.13 -22.63 -7.60
C SER A 15 9.93 -22.06 -6.44
N GLY A 16 10.92 -21.23 -6.76
CA GLY A 16 11.55 -20.38 -5.76
C GLY A 16 10.41 -19.67 -5.04
N ALA A 17 10.08 -20.15 -3.84
CA ALA A 17 9.04 -19.56 -3.03
C ALA A 17 9.56 -18.16 -2.73
N MET A 18 9.04 -17.17 -3.47
CA MET A 18 9.34 -15.78 -3.20
C MET A 18 8.84 -15.52 -1.79
N ALA A 19 9.78 -15.48 -0.85
CA ALA A 19 9.47 -15.34 0.56
C ALA A 19 8.87 -13.95 0.75
N GLN A 20 7.61 -13.89 1.17
CA GLN A 20 7.03 -12.65 1.65
C GLN A 20 7.72 -12.30 2.97
N VAL A 21 8.40 -11.16 2.98
CA VAL A 21 9.10 -10.67 4.16
C VAL A 21 8.45 -9.38 4.66
N THR A 22 8.49 -9.19 5.98
CA THR A 22 8.14 -7.89 6.55
C THR A 22 9.12 -6.83 6.04
N PRO A 23 8.65 -5.69 5.53
CA PRO A 23 9.54 -4.68 4.96
C PRO A 23 10.42 -4.02 6.03
N THR A 24 11.73 -4.09 5.85
CA THR A 24 12.72 -3.31 6.59
C THR A 24 12.61 -1.82 6.23
N TYR A 25 13.29 -0.94 6.96
CA TYR A 25 13.33 0.48 6.61
C TYR A 25 13.87 0.71 5.19
N GLU A 26 14.93 -0.01 4.80
CA GLU A 26 15.51 0.06 3.46
C GLU A 26 14.50 -0.38 2.39
N HIS A 27 13.75 -1.46 2.64
CA HIS A 27 12.71 -1.90 1.70
C HIS A 27 11.63 -0.84 1.51
N ARG A 28 11.23 -0.15 2.59
CA ARG A 28 10.25 0.94 2.53
C ARG A 28 10.78 2.12 1.74
N TYR A 29 12.04 2.48 1.96
CA TYR A 29 12.69 3.55 1.24
C TYR A 29 12.76 3.25 -0.26
N VAL A 30 13.23 2.07 -0.66
CA VAL A 30 13.27 1.65 -2.07
C VAL A 30 11.88 1.68 -2.71
N LEU A 31 10.86 1.13 -2.05
CA LEU A 31 9.48 1.18 -2.54
C LEU A 31 8.94 2.61 -2.65
N SER A 32 9.32 3.52 -1.74
CA SER A 32 8.93 4.92 -1.83
C SER A 32 9.51 5.66 -3.03
N GLN A 33 10.61 5.15 -3.60
CA GLN A 33 11.22 5.68 -4.81
C GLN A 33 10.65 5.03 -6.08
N ASP A 34 9.90 3.93 -5.97
CA ASP A 34 9.24 3.29 -7.10
C ASP A 34 8.06 4.15 -7.59
N ARG A 35 8.18 4.61 -8.84
CA ARG A 35 7.17 5.45 -9.50
C ARG A 35 5.88 4.70 -9.74
N VAL A 36 5.93 3.39 -10.03
CA VAL A 36 4.73 2.58 -10.25
C VAL A 36 3.96 2.44 -8.95
N PHE A 37 4.64 2.06 -7.86
CA PHE A 37 4.03 1.99 -6.55
C PHE A 37 3.48 3.34 -6.08
N THR A 38 4.25 4.42 -6.24
CA THR A 38 3.81 5.78 -5.89
C THR A 38 2.59 6.22 -6.69
N GLY A 39 2.52 5.90 -7.99
CA GLY A 39 1.35 6.18 -8.82
C GLY A 39 0.08 5.44 -8.34
N ARG A 40 0.23 4.20 -7.88
CA ARG A 40 -0.87 3.42 -7.29
C ARG A 40 -1.34 4.03 -5.96
N VAL A 41 -0.41 4.45 -5.12
CA VAL A 41 -0.72 5.17 -3.85
C VAL A 41 -1.45 6.47 -4.15
N MET A 42 -1.01 7.25 -5.13
CA MET A 42 -1.65 8.50 -5.54
C MET A 42 -3.11 8.27 -5.96
N MET A 43 -3.38 7.26 -6.80
CA MET A 43 -4.74 6.92 -7.20
C MET A 43 -5.60 6.52 -6.00
N ALA A 44 -5.07 5.72 -5.07
CA ALA A 44 -5.78 5.32 -3.86
C ALA A 44 -6.14 6.52 -2.96
N VAL A 45 -5.21 7.46 -2.82
CA VAL A 45 -5.40 8.73 -2.07
C VAL A 45 -6.48 9.59 -2.71
N VAL A 46 -6.45 9.77 -4.04
CA VAL A 46 -7.46 10.55 -4.76
C VAL A 46 -8.85 9.90 -4.63
N ASN A 47 -8.94 8.58 -4.77
CA ASN A 47 -10.20 7.87 -4.59
C ASN A 47 -10.75 8.00 -3.15
N ALA A 48 -9.88 7.95 -2.15
CA ALA A 48 -10.29 8.16 -0.75
C ALA A 48 -10.79 9.59 -0.53
N ALA A 49 -10.13 10.59 -1.11
CA ALA A 49 -10.57 11.99 -1.07
C ALA A 49 -11.95 12.19 -1.72
N LEU A 50 -12.20 11.53 -2.86
CA LEU A 50 -13.50 11.56 -3.53
C LEU A 50 -14.60 10.89 -2.70
N ALA A 51 -14.29 9.79 -2.02
CA ALA A 51 -15.24 9.12 -1.13
C ALA A 51 -15.63 10.02 0.06
N VAL A 52 -14.68 10.77 0.62
CA VAL A 52 -14.93 11.75 1.69
C VAL A 52 -15.83 12.89 1.22
N ALA A 53 -15.73 13.31 -0.05
CA ALA A 53 -16.63 14.33 -0.60
C ALA A 53 -18.10 13.87 -0.66
N GLN A 54 -18.35 12.55 -0.55
CA GLN A 54 -19.68 11.94 -0.56
C GLN A 54 -20.11 11.42 0.83
N GLU A 55 -19.29 11.60 1.86
CA GLU A 55 -19.57 11.06 3.20
C GLU A 55 -20.59 11.91 3.96
N ASP A 56 -21.33 11.28 4.88
CA ASP A 56 -22.30 11.98 5.74
C ASP A 56 -21.55 13.00 6.64
N PRO A 57 -21.99 14.26 6.74
CA PRO A 57 -21.40 15.26 7.63
C PRO A 57 -21.36 14.87 9.12
N GLY A 58 -22.20 13.92 9.55
CA GLY A 58 -22.18 13.32 10.89
C GLY A 58 -21.04 12.33 11.13
N THR A 59 -20.23 12.02 10.11
CA THR A 59 -19.07 11.13 10.23
C THR A 59 -18.05 11.69 11.23
N PRO A 60 -17.48 10.88 12.13
CA PRO A 60 -16.45 11.36 13.06
C PRO A 60 -15.27 12.03 12.34
N ASN A 61 -14.85 13.19 12.85
CA ASN A 61 -13.76 14.01 12.31
C ASN A 61 -13.99 14.53 10.87
N HIS A 62 -15.24 14.65 10.43
CA HIS A 62 -15.59 15.06 9.06
C HIS A 62 -14.82 16.30 8.58
N GLU A 63 -14.73 17.37 9.37
CA GLU A 63 -14.01 18.60 8.99
C GLU A 63 -12.54 18.35 8.64
N ILE A 64 -11.85 17.54 9.45
CA ILE A 64 -10.43 17.19 9.23
C ILE A 64 -10.31 16.32 7.97
N ARG A 65 -11.21 15.36 7.80
CA ARG A 65 -11.23 14.46 6.64
C ARG A 65 -11.42 15.24 5.35
N VAL A 66 -12.34 16.21 5.33
CA VAL A 66 -12.59 17.11 4.19
C VAL A 66 -11.39 17.99 3.89
N LYS A 67 -10.74 18.57 4.90
CA LYS A 67 -9.50 19.35 4.73
C LYS A 67 -8.38 18.50 4.12
N GLY A 68 -8.22 17.26 4.58
CA GLY A 68 -7.30 16.29 4.00
C GLY A 68 -7.65 15.95 2.55
N ALA A 69 -8.94 15.78 2.24
CA ALA A 69 -9.40 15.50 0.87
C ALA A 69 -9.09 16.66 -0.08
N LEU A 70 -9.32 17.90 0.36
CA LEU A 70 -8.98 19.08 -0.42
C LEU A 70 -7.47 19.17 -0.69
N ALA A 71 -6.63 18.91 0.31
CA ALA A 71 -5.18 18.89 0.14
C ALA A 71 -4.72 17.79 -0.83
N ALA A 72 -5.30 16.60 -0.72
CA ALA A 72 -5.04 15.47 -1.62
C ALA A 72 -5.43 15.75 -3.07
N VAL A 73 -6.53 16.46 -3.33
CA VAL A 73 -6.94 16.84 -4.69
C VAL A 73 -6.08 17.98 -5.24
N ARG A 74 -5.67 18.94 -4.39
CA ARG A 74 -4.87 20.09 -4.81
C ARG A 74 -3.42 19.69 -5.17
N GLU A 75 -2.82 18.82 -4.37
CA GLU A 75 -1.41 18.42 -4.51
C GLU A 75 -1.24 16.90 -4.40
N PRO A 76 -1.84 16.11 -5.32
CA PRO A 76 -1.92 14.65 -5.20
C PRO A 76 -0.56 13.99 -5.15
N ASP A 77 0.42 14.52 -5.89
CA ASP A 77 1.78 13.97 -5.93
C ASP A 77 2.55 14.23 -4.61
N SER A 78 2.46 15.43 -4.05
CA SER A 78 3.07 15.77 -2.75
C SER A 78 2.51 14.90 -1.63
N VAL A 79 1.19 14.73 -1.62
CA VAL A 79 0.48 13.89 -0.65
C VAL A 79 0.83 12.42 -0.85
N ALA A 80 0.81 11.93 -2.10
CA ALA A 80 1.18 10.55 -2.40
C ALA A 80 2.57 10.24 -1.86
N ARG A 81 3.60 11.05 -2.15
CA ARG A 81 4.97 10.82 -1.64
C ARG A 81 5.04 10.73 -0.11
N ARG A 82 4.30 11.57 0.60
CA ARG A 82 4.22 11.56 2.08
C ARG A 82 3.58 10.28 2.60
N VAL A 83 2.56 9.79 1.88
CA VAL A 83 1.79 8.61 2.25
C VAL A 83 2.46 7.32 1.76
N THR A 84 3.29 7.36 0.73
CA THR A 84 3.96 6.17 0.17
C THR A 84 4.85 5.50 1.21
N MET A 85 5.53 6.27 2.06
CA MET A 85 6.32 5.71 3.17
C MET A 85 5.44 4.99 4.23
N LEU A 86 4.25 5.53 4.51
CA LEU A 86 3.28 4.89 5.39
C LEU A 86 2.73 3.61 4.75
N ALA A 87 2.35 3.67 3.47
CA ALA A 87 1.86 2.52 2.73
C ALA A 87 2.92 1.41 2.66
N ALA A 88 4.17 1.76 2.35
CA ALA A 88 5.27 0.81 2.29
C ALA A 88 5.57 0.14 3.65
N ALA A 89 5.21 0.76 4.78
CA ALA A 89 5.47 0.22 6.10
C ALA A 89 4.65 -1.03 6.45
N VAL A 90 3.51 -1.21 5.80
CA VAL A 90 2.51 -2.23 6.13
C VAL A 90 2.25 -3.21 4.98
N VAL A 91 2.91 -2.99 3.84
CA VAL A 91 2.79 -3.84 2.66
C VAL A 91 3.80 -4.99 2.74
N PRO A 92 3.37 -6.27 2.61
CA PRO A 92 4.29 -7.37 2.41
C PRO A 92 5.10 -7.17 1.13
N VAL A 93 6.39 -7.48 1.16
CA VAL A 93 7.25 -7.31 -0.01
C VAL A 93 7.81 -8.65 -0.46
N THR A 94 7.97 -8.78 -1.78
CA THR A 94 8.80 -9.82 -2.38
C THR A 94 10.17 -9.22 -2.62
N VAL A 95 11.21 -9.93 -2.18
CA VAL A 95 12.60 -9.64 -2.49
C VAL A 95 13.10 -10.75 -3.41
N THR A 96 13.34 -10.41 -4.69
CA THR A 96 13.87 -11.38 -5.68
C THR A 96 15.41 -11.40 -5.67
N ASN A 97 16.01 -10.27 -5.33
CA ASN A 97 17.41 -10.05 -4.96
C ASN A 97 17.47 -8.75 -4.15
N ASP A 98 18.59 -8.43 -3.50
CA ASP A 98 18.74 -7.24 -2.63
C ASP A 98 18.43 -5.88 -3.30
N LEU A 99 18.14 -5.86 -4.61
CA LEU A 99 17.88 -4.66 -5.41
C LEU A 99 16.46 -4.59 -5.99
N VAL A 100 15.75 -5.72 -6.10
CA VAL A 100 14.40 -5.78 -6.68
C VAL A 100 13.40 -6.11 -5.59
N ILE A 101 12.77 -5.05 -5.10
CA ILE A 101 11.75 -5.10 -4.04
C ILE A 101 10.42 -4.75 -4.69
N THR A 102 9.49 -5.71 -4.68
CA THR A 102 8.14 -5.52 -5.24
C THR A 102 7.12 -5.51 -4.12
N ALA A 103 6.26 -4.49 -4.12
CA ALA A 103 5.12 -4.40 -3.22
C ALA A 103 4.05 -5.44 -3.60
N ASN A 104 3.83 -6.43 -2.74
CA ASN A 104 2.79 -7.45 -2.93
C ASN A 104 1.48 -7.00 -2.29
N ILE A 105 0.90 -5.93 -2.81
CA ILE A 105 -0.41 -5.44 -2.41
C ILE A 105 -1.27 -5.23 -3.64
N SER A 106 -2.54 -5.63 -3.59
CA SER A 106 -3.50 -5.31 -4.64
C SER A 106 -3.99 -3.86 -4.52
N ASP A 107 -4.54 -3.29 -5.59
CA ASP A 107 -5.10 -1.93 -5.53
C ASP A 107 -6.26 -1.83 -4.53
N ALA A 108 -7.07 -2.89 -4.41
CA ALA A 108 -8.16 -2.94 -3.42
C ALA A 108 -7.65 -2.92 -1.98
N GLN A 109 -6.58 -3.67 -1.68
CA GLN A 109 -5.95 -3.65 -0.37
C GLN A 109 -5.31 -2.30 -0.08
N LEU A 110 -4.68 -1.67 -1.08
CA LEU A 110 -4.12 -0.34 -0.95
C LEU A 110 -5.23 0.70 -0.69
N GLN A 111 -6.35 0.60 -1.39
CA GLN A 111 -7.51 1.46 -1.19
C GLN A 111 -8.08 1.33 0.23
N SER A 112 -8.24 0.09 0.73
CA SER A 112 -8.67 -0.16 2.12
C SER A 112 -7.70 0.47 3.09
N LEU A 113 -6.40 0.19 2.94
CA LEU A 113 -5.37 0.71 3.84
C LEU A 113 -5.41 2.24 3.94
N ILE A 114 -5.50 2.93 2.81
CA ILE A 114 -5.54 4.39 2.76
C ILE A 114 -6.84 4.93 3.37
N SER A 115 -7.97 4.29 3.09
CA SER A 115 -9.27 4.65 3.67
C SER A 115 -9.28 4.48 5.19
N ASP A 116 -8.76 3.36 5.69
CA ASP A 116 -8.73 3.02 7.12
C ASP A 116 -7.82 3.98 7.90
N ASN A 117 -6.76 4.48 7.26
CA ASN A 117 -5.81 5.43 7.84
C ASN A 117 -6.10 6.88 7.47
N TRP A 118 -7.24 7.17 6.84
CA TRP A 118 -7.51 8.48 6.25
C TRP A 118 -7.42 9.64 7.24
N VAL A 119 -7.86 9.44 8.48
CA VAL A 119 -7.80 10.48 9.53
C VAL A 119 -6.35 10.81 9.89
N LEU A 120 -5.48 9.81 10.03
CA LEU A 120 -4.05 10.00 10.30
C LEU A 120 -3.37 10.73 9.14
N ILE A 121 -3.70 10.31 7.91
CA ILE A 121 -3.21 10.90 6.67
C ILE A 121 -3.67 12.37 6.57
N SER A 122 -4.93 12.66 6.86
CA SER A 122 -5.51 14.02 6.86
C SER A 122 -4.85 14.91 7.90
N ASN A 123 -4.62 14.42 9.12
CA ASN A 123 -3.91 15.17 10.17
C ASN A 123 -2.48 15.52 9.76
N ALA A 124 -1.76 14.58 9.15
CA ALA A 124 -0.40 14.81 8.64
C ALA A 124 -0.36 15.89 7.54
N MET A 125 -1.40 15.95 6.69
CA MET A 125 -1.53 16.99 5.66
C MET A 125 -1.84 18.36 6.27
N VAL A 126 -2.84 18.45 7.15
CA VAL A 126 -3.29 19.72 7.73
C VAL A 126 -2.18 20.36 8.59
N GLY A 127 -1.43 19.55 9.34
CA GLY A 127 -0.31 20.04 10.17
C GLY A 127 0.89 20.58 9.39
N THR A 128 0.95 20.43 8.06
CA THR A 128 2.02 20.98 7.22
C THR A 128 1.58 22.14 6.31
N ILE A 129 0.34 22.63 6.45
CA ILE A 129 -0.18 23.80 5.70
C ILE A 129 -0.04 25.11 6.53
N LEU A 130 0.62 25.06 7.68
CA LEU A 130 1.00 26.24 8.49
C LEU A 130 2.53 26.42 8.48
#